data_AF-A0A966FAP0-F1
#
_entry.id   AF-A0A966FAP0-F1
#
_cell.length_a   1.000
_cell.length_b   1.000
_cell.length_c   1.000
_cell.angle_alpha   90.00
_cell.angle_beta   90.00
_cell.angle_gamma   90.00
#
_symmetry.space_group_name_H-M   'P 1'
#
loop_
_entity.id
_entity.type
_entity.pdbx_description
1 polymer ?
#
loop_
_entity_poly.entity_id
_entity_poly.type
_entity_poly.pdbx_seq_one_letter_code
_entity_poly.pdbx_strand_id
1 'polypeptide(L)'
;MPNGTGMVTVASDGSLLATQMGMSMLGGPGGGGPNNQRAIVSIGTNGGERWRTIFGNGWPMMVANDGDLVVVVVMNSAWMWRSVSGMGWFPWGTPPQEGGGSEDAVLIGLTLSSGAERWHTTVPGDMASFPQFAPDGSRIYVSVTDFGPGSTMGGGGPMRQGDTGGWGTQMTNKIVALDRNGVILWTRDLAASGMMP
;
A
#
# COMPACT_ATOMS: atom_id res chain seq x y z
N MET A 1 -23.50 1.62 8.98
CA MET A 1 -22.37 2.13 9.78
C MET A 1 -21.29 2.59 8.81
N PRO A 2 -20.57 3.70 9.07
CA PRO A 2 -19.71 4.31 8.06
C PRO A 2 -18.52 3.40 7.78
N ASN A 3 -18.39 3.00 6.52
CA ASN A 3 -17.15 2.46 5.98
C ASN A 3 -16.08 3.55 6.07
N GLY A 4 -14.87 3.22 6.53
CA GLY A 4 -13.77 4.17 6.47
C GLY A 4 -13.43 4.46 5.02
N THR A 5 -13.53 5.72 4.60
CA THR A 5 -12.92 6.15 3.35
C THR A 5 -11.44 6.33 3.61
N GLY A 6 -10.60 5.71 2.77
CA GLY A 6 -9.18 5.97 2.77
C GLY A 6 -8.85 7.19 1.90
N MET A 7 -7.73 7.07 1.19
CA MET A 7 -7.17 8.10 0.31
C MET A 7 -8.13 8.52 -0.81
N VAL A 8 -8.07 9.80 -1.18
CA VAL A 8 -8.69 10.34 -2.39
C VAL A 8 -7.60 10.95 -3.27
N THR A 9 -7.69 10.71 -4.58
CA THR A 9 -6.92 11.44 -5.60
C THR A 9 -7.85 11.91 -6.72
N VAL A 10 -7.50 13.03 -7.36
CA VAL A 10 -8.14 13.46 -8.60
C VAL A 10 -7.46 12.73 -9.76
N ALA A 11 -8.23 12.14 -10.66
CA ALA A 11 -7.75 11.52 -11.88
C ALA A 11 -7.57 12.55 -12.99
N SER A 12 -6.78 12.19 -14.01
CA SER A 12 -6.48 13.02 -15.19
C SER A 12 -7.71 13.42 -16.00
N ASP A 13 -8.81 12.66 -15.93
CA ASP A 13 -10.09 13.00 -16.56
C ASP A 13 -11.03 13.85 -15.67
N GLY A 14 -10.53 14.31 -14.51
CA GLY A 14 -11.27 15.12 -13.55
C GLY A 14 -12.18 14.33 -12.60
N SER A 15 -12.28 13.00 -12.74
CA SER A 15 -12.98 12.16 -11.77
C SER A 15 -12.19 12.03 -10.46
N LEU A 16 -12.87 11.60 -9.39
CA LEU A 16 -12.22 11.24 -8.13
C LEU A 16 -12.00 9.73 -8.07
N LEU A 17 -10.86 9.33 -7.53
CA LEU A 17 -10.58 7.95 -7.15
C LEU A 17 -10.48 7.90 -5.62
N ALA A 18 -11.28 7.04 -5.00
CA ALA A 18 -11.31 6.87 -3.55
C ALA A 18 -10.98 5.43 -3.18
N THR A 19 -10.09 5.23 -2.21
CA THR A 19 -9.97 3.93 -1.56
C THR A 19 -11.09 3.79 -0.53
N GLN A 20 -11.78 2.66 -0.54
CA GLN A 20 -12.83 2.33 0.41
C GLN A 20 -12.39 1.15 1.26
N MET A 21 -12.48 1.33 2.57
CA MET A 21 -12.16 0.34 3.58
C MET A 21 -13.38 0.16 4.49
N GLY A 22 -14.32 -0.66 4.03
CA GLY A 22 -15.50 -1.02 4.80
C GLY A 22 -15.32 -2.29 5.60
N MET A 23 -15.47 -2.20 6.92
CA MET A 23 -15.74 -3.36 7.77
C MET A 23 -17.24 -3.35 8.09
N SER A 24 -17.99 -4.29 7.52
CA SER A 24 -19.34 -4.58 8.02
C SER A 24 -19.22 -5.21 9.41
N MET A 25 -19.51 -4.44 10.47
CA MET A 25 -19.50 -4.93 11.85
C MET A 25 -20.80 -5.64 12.29
N LEU A 26 -21.71 -6.00 11.37
CA LEU A 26 -22.91 -6.77 11.71
C LEU A 26 -22.90 -8.17 11.09
N GLY A 27 -22.01 -9.02 11.61
CA GLY A 27 -22.24 -10.46 11.62
C GLY A 27 -22.94 -10.82 12.93
N GLY A 28 -24.27 -10.78 12.94
CA GLY A 28 -25.03 -11.41 14.02
C GLY A 28 -24.75 -12.92 14.07
N PRO A 29 -24.97 -13.59 15.21
CA PRO A 29 -24.75 -15.03 15.35
C PRO A 29 -25.81 -15.80 14.53
N GLY A 30 -25.61 -15.90 13.23
CA GLY A 30 -26.51 -16.60 12.32
C GLY A 30 -26.65 -15.93 10.96
N GLY A 31 -25.68 -16.16 10.06
CA GLY A 31 -25.87 -16.01 8.62
C GLY A 31 -25.50 -14.66 8.02
N GLY A 32 -24.36 -14.63 7.33
CA GLY A 32 -23.91 -13.51 6.49
C GLY A 32 -22.48 -13.11 6.84
N GLY A 33 -21.50 -13.70 6.15
CA GLY A 33 -20.09 -13.39 6.35
C GLY A 33 -19.78 -11.89 6.17
N PRO A 34 -18.70 -11.38 6.77
CA PRO A 34 -18.33 -9.97 6.63
C PRO A 34 -18.04 -9.66 5.17
N ASN A 35 -18.93 -8.90 4.51
CA ASN A 35 -18.63 -8.25 3.24
C ASN A 35 -17.61 -7.15 3.51
N ASN A 36 -16.33 -7.53 3.56
CA ASN A 36 -15.21 -6.59 3.58
C ASN A 36 -15.24 -5.82 2.25
N GLN A 37 -15.79 -4.61 2.26
CA GLN A 37 -15.79 -3.74 1.08
C GLN A 37 -14.42 -3.07 0.99
N ARG A 38 -13.45 -3.78 0.41
CA ARG A 38 -12.11 -3.29 0.09
C ARG A 38 -12.11 -2.94 -1.39
N ALA A 39 -12.13 -1.66 -1.72
CA ALA A 39 -12.31 -1.25 -3.11
C ALA A 39 -11.59 0.03 -3.48
N ILE A 40 -11.35 0.21 -4.78
CA ILE A 40 -11.22 1.53 -5.39
C ILE A 40 -12.56 1.87 -6.05
N VAL A 41 -13.00 3.10 -5.83
CA VAL A 41 -14.22 3.66 -6.43
C VAL A 41 -13.84 4.86 -7.27
N SER A 42 -14.28 4.87 -8.54
CA SER A 42 -14.23 6.08 -9.36
C SER A 42 -15.56 6.81 -9.27
N ILE A 43 -15.49 8.12 -9.01
CA ILE A 43 -16.64 9.01 -8.89
C ILE A 43 -16.51 10.09 -9.95
N GLY A 44 -17.50 10.19 -10.84
CA GLY A 44 -17.53 11.19 -11.89
C GLY A 44 -17.62 12.63 -11.36
N THR A 45 -17.41 13.60 -12.25
CA THR A 45 -17.51 15.03 -11.92
C THR A 45 -18.91 15.46 -11.48
N ASN A 46 -19.93 14.64 -11.78
CA ASN A 46 -21.31 14.81 -11.30
C ASN A 46 -21.56 14.17 -9.93
N GLY A 47 -20.56 13.58 -9.29
CA GLY A 47 -20.67 12.88 -8.00
C GLY A 47 -21.19 11.44 -8.08
N GLY A 48 -21.51 10.92 -9.26
CA GLY A 48 -21.98 9.54 -9.44
C GLY A 48 -20.83 8.52 -9.49
N GLU A 49 -21.00 7.36 -8.86
CA GLU A 49 -20.07 6.23 -9.02
C GLU A 49 -20.04 5.78 -10.50
N ARG A 50 -18.85 5.72 -11.09
CA ARG A 50 -18.62 5.26 -12.47
C ARG A 50 -18.32 3.77 -12.50
N TRP A 51 -17.40 3.34 -11.65
CA TRP A 51 -17.01 1.95 -11.50
C TRP A 51 -16.40 1.70 -10.13
N ARG A 52 -16.28 0.41 -9.81
CA ARG A 52 -15.73 -0.09 -8.56
C ARG A 52 -14.94 -1.36 -8.80
N THR A 53 -13.74 -1.41 -8.26
CA THR A 53 -12.88 -2.61 -8.26
C THR A 53 -12.77 -3.11 -6.84
N ILE A 54 -13.20 -4.36 -6.60
CA ILE A 54 -13.22 -4.99 -5.27
C ILE A 54 -12.01 -5.93 -5.15
N PHE A 55 -11.30 -5.83 -4.04
CA PHE A 55 -10.15 -6.68 -3.73
C PHE A 55 -10.55 -7.76 -2.74
N GLY A 56 -10.44 -9.03 -3.15
CA GLY A 56 -10.69 -10.17 -2.26
C GLY A 56 -9.60 -10.32 -1.19
N ASN A 57 -8.38 -9.91 -1.52
CA ASN A 57 -7.20 -9.98 -0.64
C ASN A 57 -6.52 -8.61 -0.56
N GLY A 58 -5.88 -8.36 0.59
CA GLY A 58 -5.20 -7.11 0.90
C GLY A 58 -6.13 -5.89 1.02
N TRP A 59 -5.53 -4.74 1.30
CA TRP A 59 -6.20 -3.46 1.55
C TRP A 59 -5.71 -2.43 0.54
N PRO A 60 -6.58 -1.82 -0.27
CA PRO A 60 -6.19 -0.74 -1.15
C PRO A 60 -5.89 0.50 -0.30
N MET A 61 -4.61 0.86 -0.19
CA MET A 61 -4.16 1.92 0.70
C MET A 61 -3.89 3.22 -0.05
N MET A 62 -3.35 3.11 -1.26
CA MET A 62 -2.84 4.25 -2.02
C MET A 62 -3.26 4.10 -3.48
N VAL A 63 -3.57 5.23 -4.11
CA VAL A 63 -3.97 5.27 -5.51
C VAL A 63 -3.35 6.49 -6.19
N ALA A 64 -2.86 6.29 -7.41
CA ALA A 64 -2.35 7.34 -8.28
C ALA A 64 -2.88 7.12 -9.70
N ASN A 65 -2.90 8.16 -10.52
CA ASN A 65 -3.32 8.08 -11.93
C ASN A 65 -2.41 8.92 -12.82
N ASP A 66 -2.17 8.41 -14.03
CA ASP A 66 -1.59 9.16 -15.13
C ASP A 66 -2.23 8.71 -16.45
N GLY A 67 -2.96 9.62 -17.08
CA GLY A 67 -3.78 9.33 -18.27
C GLY A 67 -4.74 8.16 -18.03
N ASP A 68 -4.62 7.12 -18.84
CA ASP A 68 -5.50 5.96 -18.85
C ASP A 68 -5.23 4.92 -17.75
N LEU A 69 -4.13 5.07 -17.00
CA LEU A 69 -3.64 4.09 -16.04
C LEU A 69 -3.86 4.58 -14.60
N VAL A 70 -4.48 3.76 -13.78
CA VAL A 70 -4.57 3.92 -12.33
C VAL A 70 -3.65 2.89 -11.69
N VAL A 71 -2.82 3.31 -10.75
CA VAL A 71 -1.98 2.40 -9.96
C VAL A 71 -2.48 2.39 -8.54
N VAL A 72 -2.80 1.19 -8.04
CA VAL A 72 -3.30 0.96 -6.69
C VAL A 72 -2.26 0.17 -5.93
N VAL A 73 -1.96 0.59 -4.71
CA VAL A 73 -1.14 -0.18 -3.77
C VAL A 73 -2.06 -0.94 -2.85
N VAL A 74 -1.93 -2.26 -2.87
CA VAL A 74 -2.66 -3.20 -2.04
C VAL A 74 -1.70 -3.85 -1.05
N MET A 75 -1.97 -3.68 0.24
CA MET A 75 -1.16 -4.25 1.33
C MET A 75 -1.88 -5.44 1.95
N ASN A 76 -1.19 -6.57 2.15
CA ASN A 76 -1.79 -7.77 2.74
C ASN A 76 -2.03 -7.62 4.24
N SER A 77 -1.07 -7.04 4.97
CA SER A 77 -1.23 -6.57 6.35
C SER A 77 -0.79 -5.13 6.49
N ALA A 78 -1.70 -4.25 6.91
CA ALA A 78 -1.43 -2.83 7.13
C ALA A 78 -0.72 -2.57 8.49
N TRP A 79 0.22 -3.43 8.88
CA TRP A 79 0.81 -3.42 10.23
C TRP A 79 1.58 -2.12 10.53
N MET A 80 2.30 -1.56 9.55
CA MET A 80 3.03 -0.30 9.73
C MET A 80 2.10 0.88 10.05
N TRP A 81 0.90 0.93 9.46
CA TRP A 81 -0.05 2.01 9.72
C TRP A 81 -0.55 2.06 11.17
N ARG A 82 -0.43 0.96 11.94
CA ARG A 82 -0.70 0.97 13.39
C ARG A 82 0.34 1.79 14.17
N SER A 83 1.62 1.77 13.77
CA SER A 83 2.68 2.45 14.51
C SER A 83 2.82 3.93 14.12
N VAL A 84 2.61 4.28 12.85
CA VAL A 84 2.82 5.67 12.37
C VAL A 84 1.62 6.58 12.61
N SER A 85 0.40 6.06 12.62
CA SER A 85 -0.79 6.91 12.77
C SER A 85 -1.07 7.33 14.22
N GLY A 86 -0.40 6.71 15.21
CA GLY A 86 -0.76 6.84 16.64
C GLY A 86 -2.20 6.42 16.97
N MET A 87 -2.96 6.01 15.95
CA MET A 87 -4.37 5.68 15.96
C MET A 87 -4.44 4.17 15.83
N GLY A 88 -4.69 3.50 16.94
CA GLY A 88 -4.93 2.05 17.03
C GLY A 88 -6.20 1.56 16.30
N TRP A 89 -6.56 2.19 15.18
CA TRP A 89 -7.82 2.02 14.45
C TRP A 89 -7.84 0.87 13.47
N PHE A 90 -6.73 0.16 13.23
CA PHE A 90 -6.76 -1.13 12.54
C PHE A 90 -7.08 -2.22 13.55
N PRO A 91 -8.32 -2.77 13.64
CA PRO A 91 -8.70 -3.50 14.84
C PRO A 91 -8.12 -4.92 14.92
N TRP A 92 -7.78 -5.59 13.80
CA TRP A 92 -7.38 -7.00 13.83
C TRP A 92 -6.46 -7.40 12.66
N GLY A 93 -5.30 -6.76 12.56
CA GLY A 93 -4.20 -7.40 11.81
C GLY A 93 -3.73 -8.61 12.60
N THR A 94 -3.57 -9.76 11.94
CA THR A 94 -2.69 -10.82 12.44
C THR A 94 -1.42 -10.14 12.96
N PRO A 95 -0.93 -10.45 14.18
CA PRO A 95 0.42 -10.03 14.55
C PRO A 95 1.36 -10.37 13.38
N PRO A 96 2.40 -9.54 13.12
CA PRO A 96 3.36 -9.85 12.06
C PRO A 96 3.68 -11.32 12.16
N GLN A 97 3.51 -12.05 11.04
CA GLN A 97 3.73 -13.49 10.97
C GLN A 97 4.94 -13.82 11.85
N GLU A 98 4.77 -14.69 12.86
CA GLU A 98 5.78 -14.95 13.90
C GLU A 98 7.17 -15.04 13.25
N GLY A 99 7.97 -13.96 13.37
CA GLY A 99 9.12 -13.75 12.50
C GLY A 99 9.41 -12.29 12.11
N GLY A 100 8.43 -11.37 12.19
CA GLY A 100 8.70 -9.91 12.08
C GLY A 100 9.34 -9.49 10.76
N GLY A 101 8.94 -10.13 9.65
CA GLY A 101 9.45 -9.83 8.31
C GLY A 101 8.65 -8.74 7.61
N SER A 102 9.27 -8.13 6.62
CA SER A 102 8.57 -7.26 5.68
C SER A 102 7.51 -8.01 4.90
N GLU A 103 6.35 -7.40 4.67
CA GLU A 103 5.36 -7.98 3.76
C GLU A 103 5.47 -7.38 2.38
N ASP A 104 5.47 -8.25 1.37
CA ASP A 104 5.45 -7.82 -0.02
C ASP A 104 4.20 -6.99 -0.31
N ALA A 105 4.41 -5.81 -0.88
CA ALA A 105 3.32 -5.01 -1.40
C ALA A 105 2.93 -5.45 -2.81
N VAL A 106 1.64 -5.32 -3.13
CA VAL A 106 1.13 -5.58 -4.47
C VAL A 106 0.73 -4.26 -5.11
N LEU A 107 1.29 -3.96 -6.28
CA LEU A 107 0.80 -2.89 -7.14
C LEU A 107 -0.16 -3.49 -8.16
N ILE A 108 -1.28 -2.81 -8.40
CA ILE A 108 -2.27 -3.22 -9.39
C ILE A 108 -2.50 -2.06 -10.35
N GLY A 109 -2.30 -2.30 -11.64
CA GLY A 109 -2.64 -1.38 -12.71
C GLY A 109 -4.09 -1.59 -13.14
N LEU A 110 -4.90 -0.54 -13.08
CA LEU A 110 -6.29 -0.55 -13.55
C LEU A 110 -6.47 0.42 -14.73
N THR A 111 -7.42 0.11 -15.60
CA THR A 111 -7.88 1.02 -16.66
C THR A 111 -8.79 2.08 -16.07
N LEU A 112 -8.47 3.37 -16.23
CA LEU A 112 -9.26 4.48 -15.67
C LEU A 112 -10.73 4.49 -16.13
N SER A 113 -11.02 4.08 -17.37
CA SER A 113 -12.39 4.13 -17.91
C SER A 113 -13.32 3.06 -17.34
N SER A 114 -12.79 1.96 -16.82
CA SER A 114 -13.58 0.78 -16.45
C SER A 114 -13.25 0.16 -15.09
N GLY A 115 -12.11 0.51 -14.49
CA GLY A 115 -11.58 -0.18 -13.31
C GLY A 115 -11.05 -1.58 -13.58
N ALA A 116 -10.98 -2.01 -14.85
CA ALA A 116 -10.47 -3.34 -15.22
C ALA A 116 -8.97 -3.45 -14.98
N GLU A 117 -8.55 -4.54 -14.33
CA GLU A 117 -7.14 -4.86 -14.11
C GLU A 117 -6.41 -5.07 -15.43
N ARG A 118 -5.25 -4.43 -15.56
CA ARG A 118 -4.30 -4.59 -16.66
C ARG A 118 -3.14 -5.50 -16.27
N TRP A 119 -2.67 -5.35 -15.05
CA TRP A 119 -1.53 -6.07 -14.49
C TRP A 119 -1.53 -5.99 -12.96
N HIS A 120 -0.79 -6.90 -12.35
CA HIS A 120 -0.35 -6.79 -10.96
C HIS A 120 1.13 -7.13 -10.85
N THR A 121 1.79 -6.53 -9.86
CA THR A 121 3.21 -6.74 -9.61
C THR A 121 3.46 -6.77 -8.11
N THR A 122 4.09 -7.84 -7.65
CA THR A 122 4.57 -7.96 -6.27
C THR A 122 5.92 -7.27 -6.14
N VAL A 123 6.05 -6.34 -5.20
CA VAL A 123 7.28 -5.65 -4.88
C VAL A 123 7.74 -6.09 -3.48
N PRO A 124 8.94 -6.66 -3.34
CA PRO A 124 9.45 -7.09 -2.05
C PRO A 124 9.65 -5.90 -1.11
N GLY A 125 9.02 -5.93 0.05
CA GLY A 125 9.06 -4.84 1.02
C GLY A 125 7.69 -4.21 1.29
N ASP A 126 7.54 -3.64 2.48
CA ASP A 126 6.37 -2.88 2.87
C ASP A 126 6.37 -1.53 2.16
N MET A 127 5.23 -1.12 1.61
CA MET A 127 5.18 0.14 0.85
C MET A 127 5.27 1.37 1.75
N ALA A 128 6.28 2.20 1.48
CA ALA A 128 6.61 3.39 2.25
C ALA A 128 6.12 4.70 1.62
N SER A 129 5.73 4.68 0.33
CA SER A 129 5.23 5.88 -0.37
C SER A 129 4.06 5.61 -1.30
N PHE A 130 3.39 6.71 -1.67
CA PHE A 130 2.50 6.74 -2.83
C PHE A 130 3.27 6.40 -4.12
N PRO A 131 2.64 5.69 -5.07
CA PRO A 131 3.16 5.61 -6.43
C PRO A 131 3.28 7.00 -7.04
N GLN A 132 4.38 7.25 -7.73
CA GLN A 132 4.63 8.49 -8.45
C GLN A 132 4.93 8.16 -9.91
N PHE A 133 4.31 8.89 -10.83
CA PHE A 133 4.61 8.77 -12.26
C PHE A 133 5.77 9.69 -12.64
N ALA A 134 6.62 9.25 -13.56
CA ALA A 134 7.52 10.15 -14.26
C ALA A 134 6.72 11.23 -15.02
N PRO A 135 7.26 12.44 -15.24
CA PRO A 135 6.55 13.50 -15.96
C PRO A 135 6.09 13.12 -17.37
N ASP A 136 6.79 12.18 -18.03
CA ASP A 136 6.44 11.66 -19.35
C ASP A 136 5.50 10.43 -19.28
N GLY A 137 5.07 10.05 -18.08
CA GLY A 137 4.22 8.89 -17.83
C GLY A 137 4.89 7.53 -18.10
N SER A 138 6.17 7.50 -18.48
CA SER A 138 6.84 6.28 -18.96
C SER A 138 7.18 5.30 -17.82
N ARG A 139 7.28 5.81 -16.59
CA ARG A 139 7.70 5.04 -15.41
C ARG A 139 6.84 5.34 -14.21
N ILE A 140 6.78 4.34 -13.33
CA ILE A 140 6.18 4.41 -12.01
C ILE A 140 7.30 4.20 -11.01
N TYR A 141 7.36 5.04 -9.99
CA TYR A 141 8.30 4.93 -8.88
C TYR A 141 7.54 4.67 -7.59
N VAL A 142 8.06 3.74 -6.80
CA VAL A 142 7.61 3.49 -5.44
C VAL A 142 8.81 3.35 -4.52
N SER A 143 8.64 3.70 -3.25
CA SER A 143 9.58 3.32 -2.21
C SER A 143 8.99 2.20 -1.35
N VAL A 144 9.82 1.21 -1.06
CA VAL A 144 9.51 0.12 -0.13
C VAL A 144 10.54 0.08 1.00
N THR A 145 10.09 -0.30 2.19
CA THR A 145 10.93 -0.56 3.35
C THR A 145 11.00 -2.06 3.54
N ASP A 146 12.21 -2.60 3.60
CA ASP A 146 12.49 -3.99 3.91
C ASP A 146 13.13 -4.09 5.29
N PHE A 147 12.50 -4.88 6.16
CA PHE A 147 12.91 -5.11 7.55
C PHE A 147 13.94 -6.23 7.72
N GLY A 148 14.29 -6.93 6.63
CA GLY A 148 15.21 -8.05 6.64
C GLY A 148 14.63 -9.33 7.27
N PRO A 149 15.35 -10.46 7.17
CA PRO A 149 14.95 -11.72 7.77
C PRO A 149 15.29 -11.71 9.27
N GLY A 150 14.30 -11.43 10.13
CA GLY A 150 14.33 -11.93 11.51
C GLY A 150 14.36 -10.95 12.67
N SER A 151 13.75 -9.77 12.60
CA SER A 151 13.54 -8.97 13.81
C SER A 151 12.10 -9.07 14.30
N THR A 152 11.86 -9.96 15.26
CA THR A 152 10.73 -9.78 16.18
C THR A 152 10.84 -8.40 16.80
N MET A 153 9.75 -7.62 16.73
CA MET A 153 9.63 -6.40 17.52
C MET A 153 9.68 -6.77 19.00
N GLY A 154 10.87 -6.74 19.61
CA GLY A 154 11.03 -7.04 21.03
C GLY A 154 12.41 -7.55 21.47
N GLY A 155 13.32 -7.88 20.54
CA GLY A 155 14.65 -8.38 20.88
C GLY A 155 15.73 -7.33 21.21
N GLY A 156 15.44 -6.04 20.99
CA GLY A 156 16.38 -4.96 21.26
C GLY A 156 16.55 -4.73 22.77
N GLY A 157 17.76 -4.98 23.29
CA GLY A 157 18.13 -4.61 24.66
C GLY A 157 17.91 -3.11 24.96
N PRO A 158 18.08 -2.69 26.23
CA PRO A 158 17.76 -1.34 26.66
C PRO A 158 18.47 -0.28 25.81
N MET A 159 17.70 0.53 25.08
CA MET A 159 18.20 1.63 24.26
C MET A 159 18.72 2.75 25.16
N ARG A 160 19.95 3.21 24.90
CA ARG A 160 20.52 4.40 25.55
C ARG A 160 20.33 5.62 24.66
N GLN A 161 20.28 6.79 25.29
CA GLN A 161 20.29 8.07 24.58
C GLN A 161 21.57 8.16 23.74
N GLY A 162 21.43 8.30 22.42
CA GLY A 162 22.55 8.28 21.47
C GLY A 162 22.67 6.98 20.66
N ASP A 163 21.96 5.92 21.06
CA ASP A 163 21.83 4.73 20.21
C ASP A 163 20.86 5.05 19.06
N THR A 164 21.28 4.81 17.81
CA THR A 164 20.33 4.41 16.79
C THR A 164 19.86 3.04 17.22
N GLY A 165 18.73 2.96 17.94
CA GLY A 165 18.23 1.70 18.48
C GLY A 165 18.28 0.61 17.41
N GLY A 166 18.54 -0.65 17.79
CA GLY A 166 18.78 -1.78 16.87
C GLY A 166 17.70 -2.01 15.78
N TRP A 167 16.61 -1.27 15.85
CA TRP A 167 15.58 -1.02 14.84
C TRP A 167 16.10 -0.36 13.56
N GLY A 168 16.94 0.69 13.67
CA GLY A 168 17.36 1.53 12.55
C GLY A 168 18.49 0.92 11.72
N THR A 169 19.14 -0.14 12.20
CA THR A 169 20.30 -0.77 11.54
C THR A 169 19.91 -1.87 10.55
N GLN A 170 18.64 -2.27 10.48
CA GLN A 170 18.18 -3.35 9.60
C GLN A 170 17.12 -2.93 8.57
N MET A 171 16.60 -1.71 8.66
CA MET A 171 15.64 -1.19 7.68
C MET A 171 16.40 -0.71 6.43
N THR A 172 16.16 -1.36 5.30
CA THR A 172 16.62 -0.84 4.01
C THR A 172 15.46 -0.18 3.29
N ASN A 173 15.67 1.04 2.78
CA ASN A 173 14.71 1.70 1.91
C ASN A 173 15.15 1.49 0.47
N LYS A 174 14.25 0.95 -0.35
CA LYS A 174 14.51 0.69 -1.76
C LYS A 174 13.59 1.56 -2.61
N ILE A 175 14.11 2.08 -3.71
CA ILE A 175 13.31 2.67 -4.78
C ILE A 175 13.15 1.63 -5.88
N VAL A 176 11.92 1.39 -6.29
CA VAL A 176 11.60 0.46 -7.38
C VAL A 176 10.99 1.25 -8.53
N ALA A 177 11.55 1.07 -9.71
CA ALA A 177 11.01 1.63 -10.93
C ALA A 177 10.32 0.55 -11.75
N LEU A 178 9.10 0.83 -12.18
CA LEU A 178 8.31 -0.02 -13.06
C LEU A 178 8.00 0.72 -14.36
N ASP A 179 7.80 -0.01 -15.45
CA ASP A 179 7.15 0.55 -16.64
C ASP A 179 5.62 0.61 -16.48
N ARG A 180 4.91 1.18 -17.47
CA ARG A 180 3.44 1.26 -17.46
C ARG A 180 2.73 -0.10 -17.51
N ASN A 181 3.43 -1.19 -17.82
CA ASN A 181 2.90 -2.55 -17.86
C ASN A 181 3.16 -3.31 -16.54
N GLY A 182 3.70 -2.63 -15.52
CA GLY A 182 4.01 -3.24 -14.23
C GLY A 182 5.32 -4.04 -14.22
N VAL A 183 6.13 -3.97 -15.27
CA VAL A 183 7.42 -4.68 -15.29
C VAL A 183 8.43 -3.90 -14.46
N ILE A 184 9.04 -4.54 -13.47
CA ILE A 184 10.13 -3.96 -12.69
C ILE A 184 11.34 -3.77 -13.61
N LEU A 185 11.77 -2.52 -13.76
CA LEU A 185 12.92 -2.13 -14.57
C LEU A 185 14.21 -2.20 -13.76
N TRP A 186 14.17 -1.70 -12.52
CA TRP A 186 15.28 -1.76 -11.57
C TRP A 186 14.82 -1.51 -10.15
N THR A 187 15.66 -1.94 -9.21
CA THR A 187 15.53 -1.68 -7.78
C THR A 187 16.84 -1.06 -7.27
N ARG A 188 16.75 0.04 -6.53
CA ARG A 188 17.89 0.72 -5.92
C ARG A 188 17.75 0.70 -4.40
N ASP A 189 18.64 -0.03 -3.73
CA ASP A 189 18.80 0.05 -2.29
C ASP A 189 19.53 1.36 -1.92
N LEU A 190 18.88 2.17 -1.08
CA LEU A 190 19.42 3.44 -0.63
C LEU A 190 20.45 3.26 0.50
N ALA A 191 20.39 2.17 1.27
CA ALA A 191 21.38 1.89 2.31
C ALA A 191 22.75 1.56 1.71
N ALA A 192 22.77 0.90 0.55
CA ALA A 192 24.00 0.59 -0.19
C ALA A 192 24.68 1.83 -0.82
N SER A 193 24.03 2.99 -0.82
CA SER A 193 24.60 4.22 -1.39
C SER A 193 25.56 4.96 -0.43
N GLY A 194 25.68 4.49 0.83
CA GLY A 194 26.52 5.09 1.87
C GLY A 194 28.02 4.79 1.81
N MET A 195 28.54 4.16 0.75
CA MET A 195 30.00 4.15 0.51
C MET A 195 30.42 5.55 0.06
N MET A 196 30.69 6.43 1.04
CA MET A 196 31.50 7.62 0.79
C MET A 196 32.90 7.16 0.32
N PRO A 197 33.47 7.76 -0.73
CA PRO A 197 34.86 7.51 -1.15
C PRO A 197 35.86 7.88 -0.06
#